data_AF-K1TRU8-F1
#
_entry.id   AF-K1TRU8-F1
#
_cell.length_a   1.000
_cell.length_b   1.000
_cell.length_c   1.000
_cell.angle_alpha   90.00
_cell.angle_beta   90.00
_cell.angle_gamma   90.00
#
_symmetry.space_group_name_H-M   'P 1'
#
loop_
_entity.id
_entity.type
_entity.pdbx_description
1 polymer ?
#
loop_
_entity_poly.entity_id
_entity_poly.type
_entity_poly.pdbx_seq_one_letter_code
_entity_poly.pdbx_strand_id
1 'polypeptide(L)'
;AAFAADKATRAERTITLRHGEKMLFGANREKGLVFENMRLKVVTVGQDGYTLDDILTHDAHERDTTLHVMLAAMKYPDYPVALGVIRAVEDDAVYDRAVERQVEEVKAASKIHSVDDLLRSGATWEVE
;
A
#
# COMPACT_ATOMS: atom_id res chain seq x y z
N ALA A 1 -2.56 -2.41 24.39
CA ALA A 1 -3.49 -1.63 23.54
C ALA A 1 -4.19 -0.54 24.36
N ALA A 2 -3.47 0.51 24.77
CA ALA A 2 -4.00 1.57 25.64
C ALA A 2 -4.75 2.70 24.90
N PHE A 3 -4.79 2.66 23.56
CA PHE A 3 -5.37 3.72 22.73
C PHE A 3 -6.89 3.57 22.48
N ALA A 4 -7.48 2.41 22.80
CA ALA A 4 -8.87 2.07 22.47
C ALA A 4 -9.81 1.98 23.70
N ALA A 5 -9.38 2.50 24.85
CA ALA A 5 -10.06 2.27 26.13
C ALA A 5 -11.41 3.00 26.26
N ASP A 6 -11.50 4.27 25.82
CA ASP A 6 -12.74 5.06 25.84
C ASP A 6 -12.98 5.79 24.51
N LYS A 7 -14.24 6.02 24.14
CA LYS A 7 -14.64 6.60 22.85
C LYS A 7 -14.04 7.98 22.61
N ALA A 8 -13.96 8.81 23.65
CA ALA A 8 -13.34 10.13 23.57
C ALA A 8 -11.83 10.00 23.35
N THR A 9 -11.17 9.12 24.12
CA THR A 9 -9.73 8.89 23.97
C THR A 9 -9.35 8.26 22.62
N ARG A 10 -10.27 7.50 22.02
CA ARG A 10 -10.04 6.86 20.71
C ARG A 10 -10.05 7.88 19.58
N ALA A 11 -10.96 8.86 19.59
CA ALA A 11 -11.03 9.91 18.57
C ALA A 11 -9.77 10.79 18.56
N GLU A 12 -9.17 11.00 19.74
CA GLU A 12 -7.92 11.75 19.89
C GLU A 12 -6.67 10.98 19.46
N ARG A 13 -6.73 9.64 19.48
CA ARG A 13 -5.56 8.76 19.32
C ARG A 13 -5.56 7.96 18.02
N THR A 14 -6.61 8.06 17.23
CA THR A 14 -6.77 7.29 15.99
C THR A 14 -7.26 8.19 14.86
N ILE A 15 -6.80 7.90 13.65
CA ILE A 15 -7.26 8.55 12.43
C ILE A 15 -7.86 7.49 11.51
N THR A 16 -9.09 7.72 11.06
CA THR A 16 -9.73 6.83 10.08
C THR A 16 -9.45 7.35 8.68
N LEU A 17 -8.64 6.62 7.92
CA LEU A 17 -8.28 6.98 6.55
C LEU A 17 -9.33 6.48 5.57
N ARG A 18 -9.73 7.37 4.65
CA ARG A 18 -10.61 7.09 3.51
C ARG A 18 -10.04 7.76 2.28
N HIS A 19 -10.03 7.05 1.15
CA HIS A 19 -9.53 7.59 -0.11
C HIS A 19 -10.32 8.84 -0.52
N GLY A 20 -9.61 9.89 -0.95
CA GLY A 20 -10.16 11.19 -1.33
C GLY A 20 -10.53 12.10 -0.16
N GLU A 21 -10.46 11.65 1.09
CA GLU A 21 -10.78 12.48 2.25
C GLU A 21 -9.55 13.15 2.87
N LYS A 22 -9.75 14.35 3.42
CA LYS A 22 -8.75 15.03 4.25
C LYS A 22 -8.45 14.23 5.51
N MET A 23 -7.17 14.05 5.80
CA MET A 23 -6.65 13.30 6.95
C MET A 23 -6.85 14.07 8.27
N LEU A 24 -8.09 14.10 8.75
CA LEU A 24 -8.49 14.79 9.98
C LEU A 24 -8.85 13.81 11.09
N PHE A 25 -8.56 14.19 12.33
CA PHE A 25 -8.88 13.42 13.54
C PHE A 25 -9.08 14.36 14.75
N GLY A 26 -9.35 13.79 15.93
CA GLY A 26 -9.81 14.53 17.11
C GLY A 26 -11.33 14.46 17.27
N ALA A 27 -11.83 14.82 18.46
CA ALA A 27 -13.26 14.73 18.76
C ALA A 27 -14.15 15.55 17.80
N ASN A 28 -13.63 16.66 17.27
CA ASN A 28 -14.33 17.59 16.38
C ASN A 28 -13.63 17.76 15.02
N ARG A 29 -12.72 16.86 14.63
CA ARG A 29 -11.91 16.94 13.40
C ARG A 29 -11.02 18.19 13.32
N GLU A 30 -10.56 18.65 14.47
CA GLU A 30 -9.74 19.85 14.63
C GLU A 30 -8.24 19.60 14.40
N LYS A 31 -7.79 18.33 14.39
CA LYS A 31 -6.40 17.96 14.11
C LYS A 31 -6.27 17.34 12.73
N GLY A 32 -5.13 17.54 12.09
CA GLY A 32 -4.83 16.96 10.79
C GLY A 32 -3.37 16.56 10.63
N LEU A 33 -3.09 15.85 9.55
CA LEU A 33 -1.74 15.49 9.13
C LEU A 33 -1.31 16.36 7.95
N VAL A 34 -0.11 16.94 8.05
CA VAL A 34 0.58 17.63 6.96
C VAL A 34 1.89 16.92 6.63
N PHE A 35 2.38 17.10 5.40
CA PHE A 35 3.67 16.58 4.98
C PHE A 35 4.62 17.73 4.72
N GLU A 36 5.63 17.88 5.59
CA GLU A 36 6.62 18.96 5.52
C GLU A 36 8.01 18.37 5.75
N ASN A 37 9.00 18.83 4.99
CA ASN A 37 10.40 18.41 5.18
C ASN A 37 10.58 16.89 5.21
N MET A 38 9.90 16.18 4.30
CA MET A 38 9.91 14.71 4.20
C MET A 38 9.40 13.97 5.45
N ARG A 39 8.61 14.64 6.31
CA ARG A 39 8.04 14.04 7.52
C ARG A 39 6.57 14.39 7.68
N LEU A 40 5.83 13.47 8.28
CA LEU A 40 4.48 13.74 8.76
C LEU A 40 4.54 14.65 9.98
N LYS A 41 3.61 15.58 10.09
CA LYS A 41 3.45 16.44 11.24
C LYS A 41 1.96 16.51 11.60
N VAL A 42 1.68 16.37 12.89
CA VAL A 42 0.35 16.61 13.44
C VAL A 42 0.19 18.11 13.66
N VAL A 43 -0.89 18.68 13.13
CA VAL A 43 -1.23 20.10 13.29
C VAL A 43 -2.67 20.26 13.74
N THR A 44 -3.00 21.41 14.30
CA THR A 44 -4.38 21.81 14.58
C THR A 44 -4.84 22.79 13.50
N VAL A 45 -5.98 22.52 12.87
CA VAL A 45 -6.54 23.37 11.82
C VAL A 45 -6.92 24.73 12.41
N GLY A 46 -6.48 25.81 11.78
CA GLY A 46 -6.69 27.19 12.22
C GLY A 46 -5.66 27.71 13.24
N GLN A 47 -4.67 26.89 13.62
CA GLN A 47 -3.54 27.31 14.45
C GLN A 47 -2.25 27.31 13.64
N ASP A 48 -1.28 28.14 14.05
CA ASP A 48 0.05 28.25 13.43
C ASP A 48 0.05 28.49 11.90
N GLY A 49 -1.04 29.05 11.38
CA GLY A 49 -1.22 29.34 9.96
C GLY A 49 -1.71 28.16 9.12
N TYR A 50 -1.93 26.98 9.71
CA TYR A 50 -2.43 25.81 8.98
C TYR A 50 -3.92 25.90 8.72
N THR A 51 -4.31 25.72 7.47
CA THR A 51 -5.69 25.69 7.01
C THR A 51 -6.09 24.29 6.58
N LEU A 52 -7.37 24.11 6.22
CA LEU A 52 -7.86 22.83 5.70
C LEU A 52 -7.15 22.41 4.39
N ASP A 53 -6.66 23.39 3.63
CA ASP A 53 -6.01 23.16 2.34
C ASP A 53 -4.62 22.53 2.50
N ASP A 54 -3.92 22.85 3.59
CA ASP A 54 -2.60 22.30 3.92
C ASP A 54 -2.67 20.83 4.38
N ILE A 55 -3.84 20.39 4.88
CA ILE A 55 -4.03 19.02 5.34
C ILE A 55 -3.97 18.04 4.16
N LEU A 56 -3.25 16.95 4.36
CA LEU A 56 -3.13 15.89 3.36
C LEU A 56 -4.49 15.30 3.00
N THR A 57 -4.69 15.07 1.72
CA THR A 57 -5.79 14.25 1.22
C THR A 57 -5.26 12.84 1.04
N HIS A 58 -5.97 11.86 1.60
CA HIS A 58 -5.53 10.48 1.52
C HIS A 58 -5.79 9.90 0.13
N ASP A 59 -4.75 9.43 -0.53
CA ASP A 59 -4.86 8.67 -1.77
C ASP A 59 -4.38 7.23 -1.56
N ALA A 60 -5.31 6.33 -1.26
CA ALA A 60 -5.01 4.91 -1.12
C ALA A 60 -4.50 4.25 -2.41
N HIS A 61 -4.71 4.86 -3.58
CA HIS A 61 -4.36 4.30 -4.89
C HIS A 61 -3.02 4.84 -5.42
N GLU A 62 -2.36 5.74 -4.69
CA GLU A 62 -1.05 6.26 -5.07
C GLU A 62 -0.03 5.11 -5.16
N ARG A 63 0.65 5.01 -6.31
CA ARG A 63 1.62 3.96 -6.60
C ARG A 63 2.87 4.13 -5.75
N ASP A 64 3.28 5.35 -5.46
CA ASP A 64 4.39 5.60 -4.53
C ASP A 64 4.03 5.09 -3.12
N THR A 65 4.96 4.36 -2.51
CA THR A 65 4.75 3.70 -1.21
C THR A 65 5.15 4.58 -0.03
N THR A 66 5.81 5.72 -0.25
CA THR A 66 6.46 6.51 0.80
C THR A 66 5.47 6.96 1.87
N LEU A 67 4.40 7.64 1.47
CA LEU A 67 3.37 8.13 2.41
C LEU A 67 2.64 6.97 3.09
N HIS A 68 2.35 5.90 2.36
CA HIS A 68 1.68 4.72 2.88
C HIS A 68 2.48 4.04 3.99
N VAL A 69 3.79 3.89 3.80
CA VAL A 69 4.70 3.33 4.80
C VAL A 69 4.78 4.25 6.03
N MET A 70 4.86 5.57 5.83
CA MET A 70 4.86 6.53 6.94
C MET A 70 3.57 6.46 7.76
N LEU A 71 2.41 6.39 7.09
CA LEU A 71 1.10 6.26 7.75
C LEU A 71 1.00 4.94 8.54
N ALA A 72 1.49 3.84 7.98
CA ALA A 72 1.50 2.54 8.66
C ALA A 72 2.46 2.49 9.85
N ALA A 73 3.55 3.26 9.81
CA ALA A 73 4.54 3.36 10.89
C ALA A 73 4.11 4.30 12.04
N MET A 74 3.00 5.04 11.90
CA MET A 74 2.52 5.96 12.93
C MET A 74 2.22 5.24 14.25
N LYS A 75 2.69 5.82 15.34
CA LYS A 75 2.55 5.25 16.69
C LYS A 75 2.25 6.33 17.72
N TYR A 76 1.29 6.03 18.59
CA TYR A 76 1.00 6.83 19.77
C TYR A 76 2.19 6.77 20.77
N PRO A 77 2.56 7.89 21.44
CA PRO A 77 1.85 9.16 21.56
C PRO A 77 2.13 10.20 20.46
N ASP A 78 3.18 10.02 19.66
CA ASP A 78 3.63 11.06 18.73
C ASP A 78 2.67 11.25 17.54
N TYR A 79 2.02 10.18 17.10
CA TYR A 79 1.06 10.18 16.00
C TYR A 79 -0.23 9.44 16.34
N PRO A 80 -1.36 9.78 15.72
CA PRO A 80 -2.55 8.94 15.79
C PRO A 80 -2.30 7.60 15.10
N VAL A 81 -2.91 6.54 15.61
CA VAL A 81 -2.87 5.22 14.94
C VAL A 81 -3.78 5.27 13.72
N ALA A 82 -3.23 4.97 12.54
CA ALA A 82 -3.99 4.87 11.30
C ALA A 82 -4.92 3.64 11.32
N LEU A 83 -6.19 3.86 11.00
CA LEU A 83 -7.21 2.85 10.83
C LEU A 83 -7.86 2.99 9.45
N GLY A 84 -8.43 1.90 8.93
CA GLY A 84 -9.06 1.88 7.61
C GLY A 84 -8.12 1.40 6.51
N VAL A 85 -8.40 1.79 5.27
CA VAL A 85 -7.60 1.39 4.11
C VAL A 85 -6.43 2.35 3.96
N ILE A 86 -5.24 1.90 4.39
CA ILE A 86 -4.01 2.67 4.21
C ILE A 86 -3.62 2.66 2.73
N ARG A 87 -3.59 1.50 2.07
CA ARG A 87 -3.20 1.37 0.65
C ARG A 87 -4.06 0.34 -0.05
N ALA A 88 -4.47 0.63 -1.27
CA ALA A 88 -5.25 -0.22 -2.16
C ALA A 88 -4.83 0.05 -3.62
N VAL A 89 -3.67 -0.46 -4.03
CA VAL A 89 -3.17 -0.29 -5.40
C VAL A 89 -3.42 -1.55 -6.20
N GLU A 90 -4.00 -1.40 -7.39
CA GLU A 90 -4.02 -2.48 -8.38
C GLU A 90 -2.59 -2.63 -8.93
N ASP A 91 -2.02 -3.82 -8.72
CA ASP A 91 -0.71 -4.17 -9.25
C ASP A 91 -0.86 -5.12 -10.44
N ASP A 92 -0.34 -4.67 -11.58
CA ASP A 92 -0.37 -5.38 -12.85
C ASP A 92 0.55 -6.62 -12.84
N ALA A 93 1.47 -6.68 -11.86
CA ALA A 93 2.54 -7.66 -11.75
C ALA A 93 2.54 -8.39 -10.40
N VAL A 94 1.38 -8.88 -9.95
CA VAL A 94 1.33 -9.88 -8.87
C VAL A 94 2.22 -11.05 -9.26
N TYR A 95 3.23 -11.36 -8.42
CA TYR A 95 4.30 -12.31 -8.73
C TYR A 95 3.79 -13.62 -9.34
N ASP A 96 2.80 -14.27 -8.73
CA ASP A 96 2.25 -15.54 -9.21
C ASP A 96 1.69 -15.43 -10.64
N ARG A 97 0.95 -14.35 -10.93
CA ARG A 97 0.40 -14.09 -12.27
C ARG A 97 1.49 -13.75 -13.29
N ALA A 98 2.57 -13.10 -12.85
CA ALA A 98 3.70 -12.79 -13.71
C ALA A 98 4.47 -14.06 -14.07
N VAL A 99 4.72 -14.94 -13.10
CA VAL A 99 5.36 -16.24 -13.30
C VAL A 99 4.53 -17.14 -14.21
N GLU A 100 3.22 -17.24 -13.97
CA GLU A 100 2.33 -18.04 -14.79
C GLU A 100 2.34 -17.57 -16.25
N ARG A 101 2.26 -16.26 -16.48
CA ARG A 101 2.34 -15.68 -17.82
C ARG A 101 3.67 -15.98 -18.50
N GLN A 102 4.78 -15.84 -17.78
CA GLN A 102 6.11 -16.17 -18.30
C GLN A 102 6.21 -17.65 -18.68
N VAL A 103 5.66 -18.56 -17.87
CA VAL A 103 5.65 -20.00 -18.14
C VAL A 103 4.84 -20.30 -19.41
N GLU A 104 3.66 -19.69 -19.58
CA GLU A 104 2.84 -19.88 -20.77
C GLU A 104 3.50 -19.32 -22.04
N GLU A 105 4.14 -18.16 -21.96
CA GLU A 105 4.92 -17.58 -23.06
C GLU A 105 6.05 -18.52 -23.50
N VAL A 106 6.82 -19.06 -22.54
CA VAL A 106 7.91 -20.00 -22.83
C VAL A 106 7.40 -21.32 -23.37
N LYS A 107 6.30 -21.87 -22.82
CA LYS A 107 5.67 -23.09 -23.34
C LYS A 107 5.21 -22.93 -24.78
N ALA A 108 4.61 -21.78 -25.12
CA ALA A 108 4.14 -21.49 -26.46
C ALA A 108 5.29 -21.33 -27.48
N ALA A 109 6.43 -20.80 -27.04
CA ALA A 109 7.62 -20.62 -27.89
C ALA A 109 8.54 -21.87 -27.96
N SER A 110 8.41 -22.81 -27.02
CA SER A 110 9.23 -24.03 -26.97
C SER A 110 9.01 -24.91 -28.21
N LYS A 111 10.07 -25.54 -28.71
CA LYS A 111 9.99 -26.58 -29.75
C LYS A 111 9.77 -27.99 -29.18
N ILE A 112 9.91 -28.12 -27.87
CA ILE A 112 9.82 -29.38 -27.13
C ILE A 112 8.54 -29.28 -26.28
N HIS A 113 7.56 -30.12 -26.57
CA HIS A 113 6.25 -30.11 -25.89
C HIS A 113 6.00 -31.39 -25.09
N SER A 114 6.79 -32.42 -25.31
CA SER A 114 6.70 -33.70 -24.61
C SER A 114 8.09 -34.26 -24.25
N VAL A 115 8.10 -35.27 -23.38
CA VAL A 115 9.32 -36.02 -23.05
C VAL A 115 9.86 -36.75 -24.29
N ASP A 116 9.00 -37.22 -25.18
CA ASP A 116 9.42 -37.88 -26.42
C ASP A 116 10.12 -36.87 -27.36
N ASP A 117 9.58 -35.66 -27.51
CA ASP A 117 10.24 -34.57 -28.26
C ASP A 117 11.62 -34.26 -27.66
N LEU A 118 11.71 -34.24 -26.33
CA LEU A 118 12.97 -33.99 -25.62
C LEU A 118 13.99 -35.10 -25.92
N LEU A 119 13.59 -36.36 -25.79
CA LEU A 119 14.47 -37.51 -26.02
C LEU A 119 14.91 -37.61 -27.49
N ARG A 120 14.07 -37.15 -28.42
CA ARG A 120 14.35 -37.12 -29.87
C ARG A 120 15.02 -35.83 -30.36
N SER A 121 15.10 -34.79 -29.52
CA SER A 121 15.72 -33.51 -29.90
C SER A 121 17.25 -33.59 -30.04
N GLY A 122 17.86 -34.64 -29.49
CA GLY A 122 19.30 -34.92 -29.59
C GLY A 122 19.67 -35.84 -30.76
N ALA A 123 20.90 -36.32 -30.78
CA ALA A 123 21.35 -37.30 -31.76
C ALA A 123 20.86 -38.71 -31.38
N THR A 124 19.84 -39.22 -32.07
CA THR A 124 19.28 -40.58 -31.88
C THR A 124 19.59 -41.49 -33.07
N TRP A 125 19.74 -42.79 -32.83
CA TRP A 125 19.89 -43.81 -33.87
C TRP A 125 18.88 -44.94 -33.69
N GLU A 126 18.43 -45.52 -34.80
CA GLU A 126 17.58 -46.71 -34.81
C GLU A 126 18.45 -47.97 -34.94
N VAL A 127 18.05 -49.06 -34.26
CA VAL A 127 18.74 -50.36 -34.31
C VAL A 127 17.77 -51.37 -34.93
N GLU A 128 18.20 -52.03 -36.01
CA GLU A 128 17.51 -53.19 -36.63
C GLU A 128 18.05 -54.52 -36.10
#